data_AF-A0A428GJM9-F1
#
_entry.id   AF-A0A428GJM9-F1
#
_cell.length_a   1.000
_cell.length_b   1.000
_cell.length_c   1.000
_cell.angle_alpha   90.00
_cell.angle_beta   90.00
_cell.angle_gamma   90.00
#
_symmetry.space_group_name_H-M   'P 1'
#
loop_
_entity.id
_entity.type
_entity.pdbx_description
1 polymer ?
#
loop_
_entity_poly.entity_id
_entity_poly.type
_entity_poly.pdbx_seq_one_letter_code
_entity_poly.pdbx_strand_id
1 'polypeptide(L)'
;MNNFKKIVVFVVTMLMAIFLVACSSKSDLDGTYTYKEDGASMMITINGNKGRVKIQAGDDNAALNLALNNIEFTIDRESKTFNFAGKEDSQLYYSVSGNSLTVRGGGFGSVTLQKK
;
A
#
# COMPACT_ATOMS: atom_id res chain seq x y z
N MET A 1 -21.13 7.26 51.13
CA MET A 1 -20.33 6.69 50.02
C MET A 1 -20.28 7.69 48.88
N ASN A 2 -19.12 8.33 48.73
CA ASN A 2 -18.91 9.58 48.00
C ASN A 2 -19.40 9.53 46.55
N ASN A 3 -20.17 10.55 46.15
CA ASN A 3 -20.64 10.77 44.77
C ASN A 3 -19.49 10.80 43.75
N PHE A 4 -18.26 11.02 44.22
CA PHE A 4 -17.01 10.90 43.46
C PHE A 4 -16.81 9.50 42.85
N LYS A 5 -17.18 8.43 43.56
CA LYS A 5 -17.06 7.06 43.05
C LYS A 5 -17.99 6.79 41.87
N LYS A 6 -19.15 7.45 41.83
CA LYS A 6 -20.12 7.30 40.72
C LYS A 6 -19.64 8.03 39.47
N ILE A 7 -19.05 9.22 39.61
CA ILE A 7 -18.53 10.01 38.48
C ILE A 7 -17.32 9.32 37.83
N VAL A 8 -16.40 8.76 38.63
CA VAL A 8 -15.24 8.02 38.11
C VAL A 8 -15.67 6.78 37.32
N VAL A 9 -16.70 6.06 37.77
CA VAL A 9 -17.23 4.89 37.05
C VAL A 9 -17.83 5.27 35.69
N PHE A 10 -18.53 6.41 35.60
CA PHE A 10 -19.09 6.92 34.35
C PHE A 10 -18.01 7.36 33.34
N VAL A 11 -16.94 8.02 33.81
CA VAL A 11 -15.84 8.47 32.92
C VAL A 11 -15.04 7.27 32.39
N VAL A 12 -14.79 6.25 33.21
CA VAL A 12 -14.05 5.05 32.80
C VAL A 12 -14.84 4.18 31.82
N THR A 13 -16.17 4.08 31.96
CA THR A 13 -17.02 3.37 30.99
C THR A 13 -17.14 4.11 29.66
N MET A 14 -17.19 5.45 29.68
CA MET A 14 -17.26 6.26 28.45
C MET A 14 -15.94 6.27 27.66
N LEU A 15 -14.80 6.13 28.35
CA LEU A 15 -13.48 6.04 27.71
C LEU A 15 -13.24 4.70 26.97
N MET A 16 -13.84 3.59 27.42
CA MET A 16 -13.76 2.30 26.71
C MET A 16 -14.49 2.30 25.37
N ALA A 17 -15.51 3.14 25.19
CA ALA A 17 -16.24 3.24 23.92
C ALA A 17 -15.47 3.98 22.82
N ILE A 18 -14.40 4.70 23.16
CA ILE A 18 -13.57 5.46 22.19
C ILE A 18 -12.47 4.57 21.58
N PHE A 19 -12.24 3.35 22.10
CA PHE A 19 -11.27 2.40 21.54
C PHE A 19 -11.81 1.54 20.38
N LEU A 20 -13.04 1.78 19.91
CA LEU A 20 -13.70 0.96 18.88
C LEU A 20 -13.57 1.45 17.43
N VAL A 21 -12.70 2.42 17.12
CA VAL A 21 -12.38 2.76 15.72
C VAL A 21 -10.88 2.89 15.48
N ALA A 22 -10.16 1.83 15.81
CA ALA A 22 -9.12 1.37 14.90
C ALA A 22 -9.51 -0.04 14.45
N CYS A 23 -10.62 -0.14 13.69
CA CYS A 23 -10.60 -1.07 12.58
C CYS A 23 -9.50 -0.54 11.65
N SER A 24 -8.24 -0.81 12.03
CA SER A 24 -7.16 -1.01 11.08
C SER A 24 -7.57 -2.27 10.33
N SER A 25 -8.64 -2.15 9.52
CA SER A 25 -8.76 -2.97 8.36
C SER A 25 -7.43 -2.74 7.68
N LYS A 26 -6.51 -3.72 7.81
CA LYS A 26 -5.51 -3.94 6.78
C LYS A 26 -6.35 -3.90 5.51
N SER A 27 -6.39 -2.74 4.85
CA SER A 27 -7.02 -2.59 3.55
C SER A 27 -6.48 -3.78 2.78
N ASP A 28 -7.38 -4.62 2.27
CA ASP A 28 -7.01 -5.85 1.59
C ASP A 28 -6.36 -5.49 0.25
N LEU A 29 -5.13 -5.00 0.38
CA LEU A 29 -4.19 -4.66 -0.68
C LEU A 29 -3.72 -5.92 -1.38
N ASP A 30 -3.92 -7.09 -0.77
CA ASP A 30 -3.47 -8.34 -1.34
C ASP A 30 -4.17 -8.59 -2.67
N GLY A 31 -3.40 -9.10 -3.62
CA GLY A 31 -3.85 -9.34 -4.97
C GLY A 31 -2.86 -8.86 -6.02
N THR A 32 -3.29 -8.95 -7.27
CA THR A 32 -2.51 -8.59 -8.44
C THR A 32 -3.16 -7.41 -9.15
N TYR A 33 -2.39 -6.34 -9.35
CA TYR A 33 -2.80 -5.12 -10.02
C TYR A 33 -2.00 -4.96 -11.30
N THR A 34 -2.67 -4.56 -12.37
CA THR A 34 -2.06 -4.44 -13.70
C THR A 34 -2.34 -3.10 -14.33
N TYR A 35 -1.34 -2.58 -15.03
CA TYR A 35 -1.45 -1.50 -15.98
C TYR A 35 -0.88 -1.98 -17.32
N LYS A 36 -1.52 -1.59 -18.42
CA LYS A 36 -1.05 -1.89 -19.77
C LYS A 36 -1.32 -0.69 -20.65
N GLU A 37 -0.30 -0.28 -21.39
CA GLU A 37 -0.34 0.77 -22.41
C GLU A 37 0.50 0.28 -23.59
N ASP A 38 0.33 0.84 -24.78
CA ASP A 38 0.93 0.33 -26.02
C ASP A 38 2.42 -0.03 -25.88
N GLY A 39 2.71 -1.33 -25.94
CA GLY A 39 4.05 -1.89 -25.80
C GLY A 39 4.58 -2.00 -24.36
N ALA A 40 3.94 -1.41 -23.35
CA ALA A 40 4.40 -1.45 -21.96
C ALA A 40 3.38 -2.07 -21.00
N SER A 41 3.85 -2.75 -19.96
CA SER A 41 2.99 -3.21 -18.88
C SER A 41 3.67 -3.15 -17.53
N MET A 42 2.86 -2.94 -16.50
CA MET A 42 3.28 -3.00 -15.10
C MET A 42 2.36 -3.96 -14.36
N MET A 43 2.94 -4.81 -13.54
CA MET A 43 2.21 -5.72 -12.66
C MET A 43 2.77 -5.61 -11.26
N ILE A 44 1.87 -5.38 -10.29
CA ILE A 44 2.20 -5.36 -8.86
C ILE A 44 1.43 -6.52 -8.21
N THR A 45 2.15 -7.40 -7.51
CA THR A 45 1.55 -8.45 -6.68
C THR A 45 1.86 -8.17 -5.23
N ILE A 46 0.83 -8.12 -4.39
CA ILE A 46 0.93 -7.88 -2.95
C ILE A 46 0.41 -9.10 -2.19
N ASN A 47 1.15 -9.51 -1.16
CA ASN A 47 0.77 -10.55 -0.23
C ASN A 47 1.26 -10.16 1.18
N GLY A 48 0.32 -9.81 2.07
CA GLY A 48 0.63 -9.30 3.39
C GLY A 48 1.49 -8.04 3.33
N ASN A 49 2.65 -8.03 4.02
CA ASN A 49 3.52 -6.86 4.12
C ASN A 49 4.60 -6.78 3.03
N LYS A 50 4.53 -7.64 2.02
CA LYS A 50 5.50 -7.70 0.92
C LYS A 50 4.79 -7.59 -0.42
N GLY A 51 5.53 -7.14 -1.42
CA GLY A 51 5.06 -7.16 -2.78
C GLY A 51 6.22 -7.24 -3.78
N ARG A 52 5.84 -7.43 -5.03
CA ARG A 52 6.77 -7.49 -6.16
C ARG A 52 6.20 -6.67 -7.30
N VAL A 53 7.07 -5.94 -7.99
CA VAL A 53 6.73 -5.25 -9.22
C VAL A 53 7.48 -5.88 -10.39
N LYS A 54 6.76 -6.05 -11.50
CA LYS A 54 7.29 -6.39 -12.81
C LYS A 54 6.94 -5.27 -13.77
N ILE A 55 7.92 -4.78 -14.51
CA ILE A 55 7.73 -3.83 -15.61
C ILE A 55 8.24 -4.48 -16.89
N GLN A 56 7.44 -4.40 -17.94
CA GLN A 56 7.83 -4.74 -19.30
C GLN A 56 7.73 -3.48 -20.15
N ALA A 57 8.82 -3.08 -20.78
CA ALA A 57 8.93 -1.88 -21.60
C ALA A 57 9.26 -2.27 -23.03
N GLY A 58 8.27 -2.64 -23.85
CA GLY A 58 8.47 -3.10 -25.22
C GLY A 58 9.24 -4.42 -25.34
N ASP A 59 9.06 -5.13 -26.46
CA ASP A 59 9.73 -6.41 -26.66
C ASP A 59 11.24 -6.25 -26.97
N ASP A 60 11.64 -5.10 -27.51
CA ASP A 60 13.02 -4.81 -27.90
C ASP A 60 13.96 -4.44 -26.73
N ASN A 61 13.43 -4.22 -25.52
CA ASN A 61 14.23 -3.80 -24.35
C ASN A 61 14.56 -4.98 -23.41
N ALA A 62 15.10 -6.07 -23.95
CA ALA A 62 15.36 -7.31 -23.20
C ALA A 62 16.17 -7.09 -21.90
N ALA A 63 17.25 -6.31 -21.94
CA ALA A 63 18.08 -6.04 -20.76
C ALA A 63 17.32 -5.28 -19.66
N LEU A 64 16.50 -4.30 -20.04
CA LEU A 64 15.67 -3.55 -19.11
C LEU A 64 14.56 -4.43 -18.53
N ASN A 65 13.90 -5.23 -19.37
CA ASN A 65 12.87 -6.18 -18.96
C ASN A 65 13.42 -7.21 -17.96
N LEU A 66 14.66 -7.68 -18.13
CA LEU A 66 15.33 -8.55 -17.17
C LEU A 66 15.59 -7.85 -15.84
N ALA A 67 16.07 -6.61 -15.86
CA ALA A 67 16.36 -5.83 -14.65
C ALA A 67 15.08 -5.46 -13.86
N LEU A 68 13.93 -5.33 -14.55
CA LEU A 68 12.66 -4.91 -13.95
C LEU A 68 11.67 -6.07 -13.76
N ASN A 69 12.08 -7.34 -13.89
CA ASN A 69 11.15 -8.47 -13.91
C ASN A 69 10.60 -8.89 -12.54
N ASN A 70 11.30 -8.54 -11.44
CA ASN A 70 11.01 -9.03 -10.11
C ASN A 70 11.64 -8.16 -9.02
N ILE A 71 11.25 -6.90 -8.96
CA ILE A 71 11.74 -5.99 -7.92
C ILE A 71 10.84 -6.15 -6.69
N GLU A 72 11.42 -6.56 -5.57
CA GLU A 72 10.71 -6.76 -4.31
C GLU A 72 10.61 -5.45 -3.51
N PHE A 73 9.52 -5.31 -2.76
CA PHE A 73 9.32 -4.21 -1.81
C PHE A 73 8.60 -4.67 -0.55
N THR A 74 8.76 -3.90 0.52
CA THR A 74 7.94 -3.99 1.72
C THR A 74 6.91 -2.87 1.76
N ILE A 75 5.84 -3.07 2.52
CA ILE A 75 4.72 -2.12 2.60
C ILE A 75 4.66 -1.57 4.02
N ASP A 76 4.76 -0.25 4.13
CA ASP A 76 4.32 0.46 5.32
C ASP A 76 2.87 0.92 5.10
N ARG A 77 1.97 0.38 5.93
CA ARG A 77 0.53 0.67 5.86
C ARG A 77 0.13 1.92 6.63
N GLU A 78 0.96 2.36 7.56
CA GLU A 78 0.73 3.58 8.33
C GLU A 78 1.07 4.79 7.46
N SER A 79 2.27 4.83 6.88
CA SER A 79 2.68 5.90 5.97
C SER A 79 2.17 5.76 4.54
N LYS A 80 1.56 4.60 4.21
CA LYS A 80 1.09 4.23 2.86
C LYS A 80 2.21 4.32 1.82
N THR A 81 3.34 3.68 2.12
CA THR A 81 4.53 3.65 1.24
C THR A 81 4.96 2.23 0.86
N PHE A 82 5.58 2.13 -0.31
CA PHE A 82 6.36 0.98 -0.75
C PHE A 82 7.84 1.29 -0.57
N ASN A 83 8.53 0.40 0.13
CA ASN A 83 9.93 0.53 0.48
C ASN A 83 10.74 -0.52 -0.28
N PHE A 84 11.63 -0.05 -1.16
CA PHE A 84 12.50 -0.89 -1.98
C PHE A 84 13.87 -1.01 -1.29
N ALA A 85 14.35 -2.24 -1.12
CA ALA A 85 15.64 -2.47 -0.46
C ALA A 85 16.78 -1.73 -1.17
N GLY A 86 17.61 -1.03 -0.39
CA GLY A 86 18.75 -0.27 -0.91
C GLY A 86 18.38 1.02 -1.67
N LYS A 87 17.13 1.48 -1.57
CA LYS A 87 16.65 2.70 -2.25
C LYS A 87 15.82 3.59 -1.31
N GLU A 88 16.47 4.11 -0.27
CA GLU A 88 15.83 4.93 0.76
C GLU A 88 15.20 6.22 0.20
N ASP A 89 15.80 6.80 -0.86
CA ASP A 89 15.28 8.00 -1.54
C ASP A 89 14.16 7.69 -2.57
N SER A 90 13.83 6.41 -2.79
CA SER A 90 12.85 5.98 -3.80
C SER A 90 11.50 5.56 -3.18
N GLN A 91 11.11 6.17 -2.05
CA GLN A 91 9.81 5.91 -1.45
C GLN A 91 8.69 6.22 -2.44
N LEU A 92 7.85 5.22 -2.71
CA LEU A 92 6.65 5.38 -3.52
C LEU A 92 5.44 5.37 -2.60
N TYR A 93 4.56 6.34 -2.75
CA TYR A 93 3.30 6.41 -2.01
C TYR A 93 2.22 5.67 -2.78
N TYR A 94 1.27 5.09 -2.06
CA TYR A 94 0.10 4.46 -2.66
C TYR A 94 -1.22 4.95 -2.08
N SER A 95 -2.28 4.78 -2.87
CA SER A 95 -3.67 4.92 -2.45
C SER A 95 -4.52 3.85 -3.11
N VAL A 96 -5.56 3.39 -2.41
CA VAL A 96 -6.50 2.38 -2.92
C VAL A 96 -7.90 2.98 -2.96
N SER A 97 -8.60 2.79 -4.07
CA SER A 97 -10.01 3.16 -4.25
C SER A 97 -10.72 2.05 -5.03
N GLY A 98 -11.60 1.30 -4.37
CA GLY A 98 -12.20 0.10 -4.96
C GLY A 98 -11.15 -0.90 -5.43
N ASN A 99 -11.20 -1.26 -6.72
CA ASN A 99 -10.24 -2.16 -7.37
C ASN A 99 -9.02 -1.43 -7.94
N SER A 100 -8.87 -0.13 -7.73
CA SER A 100 -7.76 0.65 -8.27
C SER A 100 -6.68 0.89 -7.22
N LEU A 101 -5.43 0.62 -7.60
CA LEU A 101 -4.22 0.95 -6.85
C LEU A 101 -3.49 2.08 -7.59
N THR A 102 -3.41 3.25 -7.00
CA THR A 102 -2.60 4.36 -7.54
C THR A 102 -1.27 4.41 -6.81
N VAL A 103 -0.17 4.47 -7.57
CA VAL A 103 1.20 4.58 -7.08
C VAL A 103 1.80 5.88 -7.60
N ARG A 104 2.50 6.63 -6.74
CA ARG A 104 3.10 7.93 -7.06
C ARG A 104 4.43 8.16 -6.36
N GLY A 105 5.31 8.95 -6.95
CA GLY A 105 6.62 9.29 -6.36
C GLY A 105 7.77 9.12 -7.35
N GLY A 106 9.02 9.18 -6.86
CA GLY A 106 10.22 8.85 -7.65
C GLY A 106 10.44 9.64 -8.94
N GLY A 107 9.83 10.82 -9.09
CA GLY A 107 9.98 11.70 -10.26
C GLY A 107 9.19 11.30 -11.52
N PHE A 108 8.44 10.19 -11.51
CA PHE A 108 7.67 9.70 -12.68
C PHE A 108 6.17 10.05 -12.65
N GLY A 109 5.72 10.86 -11.68
CA GLY A 109 4.32 11.24 -11.52
C GLY A 109 3.51 10.16 -10.80
N SER A 110 2.41 9.71 -11.43
CA SER A 110 1.50 8.70 -10.86
C SER A 110 1.00 7.72 -11.91
N VAL A 111 0.84 6.46 -11.52
CA VAL A 111 0.23 5.39 -12.32
C VAL A 111 -0.92 4.76 -11.53
N THR A 112 -2.03 4.45 -12.22
CA THR A 112 -3.16 3.72 -11.62
C THR A 112 -3.28 2.36 -12.25
N LEU A 113 -3.16 1.31 -11.43
CA LEU A 113 -3.28 -0.08 -11.80
C LEU A 113 -4.65 -0.62 -11.37
N GLN A 114 -5.19 -1.55 -12.14
CA GLN A 114 -6.47 -2.21 -11.84
C GLN A 114 -6.24 -3.60 -11.27
N LYS A 115 -6.95 -3.95 -10.20
CA LYS A 115 -6.96 -5.30 -9.61
C LYS A 115 -7.57 -6.26 -10.62
N LYS A 116 -6.87 -7.36 -10.89
CA LYS A 116 -7.32 -8.44 -11.77
C LYS A 116 -8.32 -9.36 -11.08
#